data_AF-A0A2S9XMV5-F1
#
_entry.id   AF-A0A2S9XMV5-F1
#
_cell.length_a   1.000
_cell.length_b   1.000
_cell.length_c   1.000
_cell.angle_alpha   90.00
_cell.angle_beta   90.00
_cell.angle_gamma   90.00
#
_symmetry.space_group_name_H-M   'P 1'
#
loop_
_entity.id
_entity.type
_entity.pdbx_description
1 polymer ?
#
loop_
_entity_poly.entity_id
_entity_poly.type
_entity_poly.pdbx_seq_one_letter_code
_entity_poly.pdbx_strand_id
1 'polypeptide(L)' 'MSTPTFEEVACGSGESELRYTFEEFCTLPLSDRVALLLQKPRFYRGGQLLNGADAMSFRA' A
#
# COMPACT_ATOMS: atom_id res chain seq x y z
N MET A 1 -8.60 -8.17 12.97
CA MET A 1 -7.99 -6.85 12.76
C MET A 1 -8.67 -6.21 11.58
N SER A 2 -9.06 -4.94 11.66
CA SER A 2 -9.64 -4.21 10.53
C SER A 2 -8.60 -4.13 9.43
N THR A 3 -8.85 -4.76 8.28
CA THR A 3 -7.98 -4.66 7.12
C THR A 3 -8.30 -3.38 6.35
N PRO A 4 -7.28 -2.69 5.82
CA PRO A 4 -7.54 -1.54 4.98
C PRO A 4 -8.29 -1.95 3.72
N THR A 5 -8.84 -0.95 3.05
CA THR A 5 -9.63 -1.13 1.84
C THR A 5 -8.78 -1.68 0.69
N PHE A 6 -7.52 -1.26 0.60
CA PHE A 6 -6.59 -1.72 -0.43
C PHE A 6 -6.08 -3.14 -0.17
N GLU A 7 -5.73 -3.82 -1.26
CA GLU A 7 -5.13 -5.16 -1.26
C GLU A 7 -3.64 -5.09 -1.57
N GLU A 8 -3.22 -4.08 -2.33
CA GLU A 8 -1.83 -3.88 -2.72
C GLU A 8 -1.40 -2.43 -2.53
N VAL A 9 -0.10 -2.24 -2.26
CA VAL A 9 0.57 -0.95 -2.21
C VAL A 9 1.77 -0.96 -3.15
N ALA A 10 1.83 0.02 -4.05
CA ALA A 10 2.98 0.27 -4.90
C ALA A 10 3.74 1.48 -4.38
N CYS A 11 5.03 1.29 -4.09
CA CYS A 11 5.91 2.31 -3.56
C CYS A 11 7.03 2.61 -4.56
N GLY A 12 7.45 3.88 -4.63
CA GLY A 12 8.43 4.34 -5.62
C GLY A 12 7.80 4.81 -6.93
N SER A 13 8.66 5.11 -7.92
CA SER A 13 8.28 5.68 -9.21
C SER A 13 9.10 5.12 -10.37
N GLY A 14 8.46 4.91 -11.52
CA GLY A 14 9.15 4.49 -12.75
C GLY A 14 9.62 3.04 -12.70
N GLU A 15 10.86 2.78 -13.12
CA GLU A 15 11.46 1.43 -13.19
C GLU A 15 11.77 0.82 -11.83
N SER A 16 11.70 1.60 -10.74
CA SER A 16 11.94 1.15 -9.36
C SER A 16 10.65 1.01 -8.55
N GLU A 17 9.49 0.93 -9.21
CA GLU A 17 8.22 0.68 -8.53
C GLU A 17 8.19 -0.75 -7.96
N LEU A 18 8.04 -0.84 -6.64
CA LEU A 18 7.87 -2.10 -5.94
C LEU A 18 6.43 -2.23 -5.47
N ARG A 19 5.83 -3.39 -5.75
CA ARG A 19 4.44 -3.69 -5.43
C ARG A 19 4.37 -4.80 -4.39
N TYR A 20 3.60 -4.57 -3.35
CA TYR A 20 3.41 -5.50 -2.24
C TYR A 20 1.91 -5.71 -2.02
N THR A 21 1.50 -6.94 -1.75
CA THR A 21 0.20 -7.19 -1.10
C THR A 21 0.21 -6.61 0.32
N PHE A 22 -0.97 -6.39 0.90
CA PHE A 22 -1.08 -5.92 2.28
C PHE A 22 -0.36 -6.85 3.27
N GLU A 23 -0.48 -8.17 3.08
CA GLU A 23 0.18 -9.16 3.92
C GLU A 23 1.71 -9.06 3.80
N GLU A 24 2.25 -9.07 2.58
CA GLU A 24 3.69 -8.90 2.34
C GLU A 24 4.20 -7.59 2.95
N PHE A 25 3.48 -6.49 2.72
CA PHE A 25 3.84 -5.19 3.27
C PHE A 25 3.91 -5.23 4.80
N CYS A 26 2.97 -5.89 5.47
CA CYS A 26 2.94 -6.04 6.92
C CYS A 26 4.10 -6.87 7.48
N THR A 27 4.70 -7.77 6.69
CA THR A 27 5.88 -8.55 7.12
C THR A 27 7.17 -7.74 7.12
N LEU A 28 7.21 -6.59 6.42
CA LEU A 28 8.39 -5.75 6.37
C LEU A 28 8.68 -5.07 7.74
N PRO A 29 9.96 -4.80 8.05
CA PRO A 29 10.33 -3.98 9.19
C PRO A 29 9.58 -2.65 9.19
N LEU A 30 9.24 -2.15 10.38
CA LEU A 30 8.49 -0.90 10.49
C LEU A 30 9.23 0.29 9.84
N SER A 31 10.56 0.35 9.99
CA SER A 31 11.41 1.35 9.35
C SER A 31 11.20 1.39 7.84
N ASP A 32 11.13 0.22 7.22
CA ASP A 32 11.11 0.05 5.78
C ASP A 32 9.72 0.41 5.26
N ARG A 33 8.67 -0.03 5.95
CA ARG A 33 7.29 0.39 5.66
C ARG A 33 7.14 1.91 5.70
N VAL A 34 7.68 2.57 6.72
CA VAL A 34 7.61 4.04 6.82
C VAL A 34 8.37 4.69 5.68
N ALA A 35 9.59 4.23 5.38
CA ALA A 35 10.39 4.76 4.26
C ALA A 35 9.67 4.62 2.91
N LEU A 36 8.98 3.49 2.68
CA LEU A 36 8.19 3.24 1.48
C LEU A 36 6.94 4.13 1.41
N LEU A 37 6.21 4.31 2.52
CA LEU A 37 5.02 5.17 2.58
C LEU A 37 5.34 6.67 2.41
N LEU A 38 6.56 7.09 2.69
CA LEU A 38 7.00 8.47 2.43
C LEU A 38 7.23 8.76 0.94
N GLN A 39 7.33 7.73 0.09
CA GLN A 39 7.57 7.86 -1.35
C GLN A 39 6.29 8.05 -2.18
N LYS A 40 5.22 8.61 -1.61
CA LYS A 40 3.91 8.79 -2.26
C LYS A 40 3.34 7.49 -2.84
N PRO A 41 3.00 6.52 -1.97
CA PRO A 41 2.50 5.23 -2.38
C PRO A 41 1.19 5.34 -3.16
N ARG A 42 0.97 4.37 -4.04
CA ARG A 42 -0.30 4.14 -4.73
C ARG A 42 -0.93 2.87 -4.18
N PHE A 43 -2.24 2.90 -4.00
CA PHE A 43 -2.98 1.81 -3.38
C PHE A 43 -3.92 1.19 -4.40
N TYR A 44 -4.03 -0.13 -4.41
CA TYR A 44 -4.83 -0.85 -5.39
C TYR A 44 -5.77 -1.85 -4.72
N ARG A 45 -6.90 -2.13 -5.36
CA ARG A 45 -7.85 -3.20 -5.01
C ARG A 45 -8.26 -3.91 -6.30
N GLY A 46 -8.08 -5.22 -6.39
CA GLY A 46 -8.33 -5.97 -7.63
C GLY A 46 -7.65 -5.37 -8.86
N GLY A 47 -6.44 -4.81 -8.71
CA GLY A 47 -5.70 -4.12 -9.78
C GLY A 47 -6.15 -2.69 -10.10
N GLN A 48 -7.25 -2.19 -9.52
CA GLN A 48 -7.72 -0.81 -9.71
C GLN A 48 -7.06 0.15 -8.73
N LEU A 49 -6.58 1.29 -9.23
CA LEU A 49 -6.02 2.36 -8.41
C LEU A 49 -7.11 3.02 -7.57
N LEU A 50 -6.88 3.12 -6.27
CA LEU A 50 -7.74 3.82 -5.33
C LEU A 50 -7.27 5.26 -5.16
N ASN A 51 -8.21 6.16 -4.87
CA ASN A 51 -7.84 7.48 -4.34
C ASN A 51 -7.34 7.32 -2.89
N GLY A 52 -6.59 8.32 -2.39
CA GLY A 52 -5.99 8.24 -1.06
C GLY A 52 -7.00 8.13 0.09
N ALA A 53 -8.19 8.73 -0.05
CA ALA A 53 -9.22 8.67 1.00
C ALA A 53 -9.83 7.26 1.13
N ASP A 54 -10.10 6.61 -0.01
CA ASP A 54 -10.62 5.24 -0.05
C ASP A 54 -9.59 4.26 0.47
N ALA A 55 -8.31 4.41 0.10
CA ALA A 55 -7.24 3.55 0.56
C ALA A 55 -7.08 3.54 2.09
N MET A 56 -7.30 4.69 2.74
CA MET A 56 -7.19 4.86 4.19
C MET A 56 -8.46 4.45 4.96
N SER A 57 -9.52 4.02 4.25
CA SER A 57 -10.72 3.48 4.88
C SER A 57 -10.54 2.01 5.26
N PHE A 58 -11.18 1.58 6.33
CA PHE A 58 -11.13 0.17 6.79
C PHE A 58 -12.41 -0.56 6.38
N ARG A 59 -12.28 -1.85 6.05
CA ARG A 59 -13.46 -2.70 5.88
C ARG A 59 -14.14 -2.85 7.25
N ALA A 60 -15.46 -2.66 7.28
CA ALA A 60 -16.30 -2.90 8.45
C ALA A 60 -16.34 -4.40 8.81
#